data_AF-A0A0L6X449-F1
#
_entry.id   AF-A0A0L6X449-F1
#
_cell.length_a   1.000
_cell.length_b   1.000
_cell.length_c   1.000
_cell.angle_alpha   90.00
_cell.angle_beta   90.00
_cell.angle_gamma   90.00
#
_symmetry.space_group_name_H-M   'P 1'
#
loop_
_entity.id
_entity.type
_entity.pdbx_description
1 polymer ?
#
loop_
_entity_poly.entity_id
_entity_poly.type
_entity_poly.pdbx_seq_one_letter_code
_entity_poly.pdbx_strand_id
1 'polypeptide(L)'
;MDAVTRCSQRWRTVNFDVPFFCSAESYMSILGPTNFPMLSFVAIKVEHVYTPLDMVIGAPLLQNVHLVGFPRKSFELSWTNIARLRLNPTTIQQRLGVLSIAQSLTYCIFENIMRPDVLDPTPVIAPNLQYLEIISFTHTPISELLDTLLVPSTLDLSLHVIGDTFPHWSFISLIIRSSCTLRRLVRILE
;
A
#
# COMPACT_ATOMS: atom_id res chain seq x y z
N MET A 1 -23.44 0.83 20.26
CA MET A 1 -22.97 1.38 18.97
C MET A 1 -22.74 2.90 19.06
N ASP A 2 -23.63 3.65 19.72
CA ASP A 2 -23.55 5.13 19.86
C ASP A 2 -22.24 5.73 20.40
N ALA A 3 -21.57 5.07 21.34
CA ALA A 3 -20.34 5.63 21.93
C ALA A 3 -19.20 5.71 20.90
N VAL A 4 -19.06 4.71 20.02
CA VAL A 4 -18.01 4.67 18.99
C VAL A 4 -18.29 5.73 17.94
N THR A 5 -19.53 5.80 17.43
CA THR A 5 -19.95 6.80 16.43
C THR A 5 -19.85 8.23 16.94
N ARG A 6 -20.14 8.47 18.22
CA ARG A 6 -19.99 9.80 18.83
C ARG A 6 -18.53 10.20 18.97
N CYS A 7 -17.68 9.25 19.36
CA CYS A 7 -16.26 9.51 19.56
C CYS A 7 -15.48 9.60 18.25
N SER A 8 -15.90 8.87 17.20
CA SER A 8 -15.24 8.81 15.89
C SER A 8 -15.08 10.17 15.22
N GLN A 9 -16.01 11.10 15.47
CA GLN A 9 -15.99 12.48 14.96
C GLN A 9 -14.71 13.24 15.29
N ARG A 10 -14.00 12.83 16.36
CA ARG A 10 -12.79 13.50 16.86
C ARG A 10 -11.52 12.70 16.61
N TRP A 11 -11.64 11.46 16.17
CA TRP A 11 -10.48 10.58 16.02
C TRP A 11 -9.70 10.96 14.76
N ARG A 12 -8.41 11.26 14.97
CA ARG A 12 -7.46 11.55 13.89
C ARG A 12 -6.69 10.32 13.44
N THR A 13 -6.62 9.33 14.30
CA THR A 13 -5.81 8.13 14.14
C THR A 13 -6.65 6.94 14.56
N VAL A 14 -6.68 5.94 13.70
CA VAL A 14 -7.28 4.65 13.97
C VAL A 14 -6.21 3.59 13.74
N ASN A 15 -6.00 2.71 14.73
CA ASN A 15 -5.10 1.58 14.62
C ASN A 15 -5.79 0.35 15.17
N PHE A 16 -6.11 -0.59 14.29
CA PHE A 16 -6.77 -1.83 14.63
C PHE A 16 -5.85 -3.00 14.29
N ASP A 17 -5.65 -3.85 15.29
CA ASP A 17 -4.99 -5.14 15.15
C ASP A 17 -6.03 -6.20 15.54
N VAL A 18 -6.63 -6.84 14.55
CA VAL A 18 -7.70 -7.81 14.77
C VAL A 18 -7.05 -9.15 15.12
N PRO A 19 -7.28 -9.68 16.33
CA PRO A 19 -6.71 -10.96 16.72
C PRO A 19 -7.15 -12.08 15.76
N PHE A 20 -6.22 -12.97 15.44
CA PHE A 20 -6.43 -14.13 14.55
C PHE A 20 -7.66 -14.99 14.90
N PHE A 21 -7.99 -15.08 16.19
CA PHE A 21 -9.10 -15.91 16.66
C PHE A 21 -10.48 -15.26 16.50
N CYS A 22 -10.55 -14.01 16.04
CA CYS A 22 -11.80 -13.28 15.86
C CYS A 22 -12.20 -13.27 14.38
N SER A 23 -13.48 -13.50 14.09
CA SER A 23 -14.03 -13.28 12.76
C SER A 23 -13.88 -11.80 12.41
N ALA A 24 -12.97 -11.51 11.47
CA ALA A 24 -12.68 -10.15 11.06
C ALA A 24 -13.95 -9.44 10.54
N GLU A 25 -14.86 -10.16 9.90
CA GLU A 25 -16.17 -9.64 9.46
C GLU A 25 -17.02 -9.09 10.62
N SER A 26 -17.00 -9.74 11.78
CA SER A 26 -17.76 -9.29 12.95
C SER A 26 -17.18 -8.00 13.53
N TYR A 27 -15.85 -7.81 13.47
CA TYR A 27 -15.22 -6.54 13.86
C TYR A 27 -15.46 -5.44 12.84
N MET A 28 -15.34 -5.76 11.54
CA MET A 28 -15.53 -4.80 10.47
C MET A 28 -16.97 -4.30 10.37
N SER A 29 -17.97 -5.15 10.66
CA SER A 29 -19.38 -4.74 10.68
C SER A 29 -19.70 -3.71 11.77
N ILE A 30 -18.95 -3.67 12.88
CA ILE A 30 -19.08 -2.66 13.93
C ILE A 30 -18.57 -1.29 13.44
N LEU A 31 -17.54 -1.31 12.60
CA LEU A 31 -16.84 -0.10 12.12
C LEU A 31 -17.43 0.45 10.83
N GLY A 32 -17.95 -0.42 9.95
CA GLY A 32 -18.49 -0.08 8.63
C GLY A 32 -19.43 1.13 8.57
N PRO A 33 -20.45 1.25 9.44
CA PRO A 33 -21.38 2.38 9.40
C PRO A 33 -20.83 3.66 10.07
N THR A 34 -19.58 3.68 10.53
CA THR A 34 -19.03 4.80 11.29
C THR A 34 -18.28 5.76 10.38
N ASN A 35 -18.63 7.05 10.45
CA ASN A 35 -17.93 8.12 9.73
C ASN A 35 -16.78 8.69 10.59
N PHE A 36 -15.63 8.94 9.98
CA PHE A 36 -14.43 9.49 10.62
C PHE A 36 -13.94 10.77 9.90
N PRO A 37 -14.63 11.91 10.04
CA PRO A 37 -14.34 13.12 9.27
C PRO A 37 -12.96 13.75 9.56
N MET A 38 -12.41 13.49 10.75
CA MET A 38 -11.12 14.02 11.18
C MET A 38 -9.96 13.04 10.96
N LEU A 39 -10.22 11.87 10.37
CA LEU A 39 -9.24 10.80 10.23
C LEU A 39 -8.14 11.22 9.26
N SER A 40 -6.90 11.11 9.73
CA SER A 40 -5.68 11.44 8.98
C SER A 40 -4.74 10.25 8.84
N PHE A 41 -4.90 9.26 9.72
CA PHE A 41 -4.13 8.02 9.74
C PHE A 41 -5.04 6.83 10.02
N VAL A 42 -4.92 5.78 9.22
CA VAL A 42 -5.55 4.50 9.46
C VAL A 42 -4.53 3.38 9.34
N ALA A 43 -4.47 2.51 10.34
CA ALA A 43 -3.76 1.24 10.30
C ALA A 43 -4.73 0.12 10.64
N ILE A 44 -4.83 -0.89 9.78
CA ILE A 44 -5.70 -2.03 10.03
C ILE A 44 -4.94 -3.28 9.66
N LYS A 45 -4.86 -4.19 10.61
CA LYS A 45 -4.27 -5.50 10.42
C LYS A 45 -5.31 -6.57 10.67
N VAL A 46 -5.54 -7.38 9.65
CA VAL A 46 -6.41 -8.54 9.66
C VAL A 46 -5.68 -9.68 8.98
N GLU A 47 -6.14 -10.91 9.22
CA GLU A 47 -5.61 -12.07 8.51
C GLU A 47 -6.10 -12.04 7.05
N HIS A 48 -7.42 -12.13 6.86
CA HIS A 48 -8.08 -12.03 5.57
C HIS A 48 -9.47 -11.42 5.73
N VAL A 49 -9.77 -10.37 4.95
CA VAL A 49 -11.12 -9.76 4.90
C VAL A 49 -11.52 -9.52 3.46
N TYR A 50 -12.74 -9.93 3.12
CA TYR A 50 -13.37 -9.62 1.83
C TYR A 50 -14.32 -8.43 1.91
N THR A 51 -14.74 -8.04 3.12
CA THR A 51 -15.65 -6.93 3.36
C THR A 51 -15.03 -5.58 2.96
N PRO A 52 -15.75 -4.74 2.20
CA PRO A 52 -15.35 -3.38 1.91
C PRO A 52 -15.09 -2.54 3.17
N LEU A 53 -14.08 -1.69 3.09
CA LEU A 53 -13.71 -0.76 4.16
C LEU A 53 -14.49 0.55 4.06
N ASP A 54 -15.80 0.55 4.26
CA ASP A 54 -16.63 1.75 3.98
C ASP A 54 -16.34 2.95 4.91
N MET A 55 -15.79 2.69 6.10
CA MET A 55 -15.54 3.73 7.11
C MET A 55 -14.56 4.82 6.68
N VAL A 56 -13.74 4.56 5.66
CA VAL A 56 -12.77 5.53 5.12
C VAL A 56 -13.34 6.42 4.02
N ILE A 57 -14.52 6.08 3.47
CA ILE A 57 -15.17 6.87 2.41
C ILE A 57 -15.48 8.29 2.92
N GLY A 58 -15.83 8.41 4.20
CA GLY A 58 -16.12 9.68 4.86
C GLY A 58 -14.91 10.40 5.47
N ALA A 59 -13.67 9.99 5.15
CA ALA A 59 -12.45 10.54 5.74
C ALA A 59 -11.68 11.46 4.77
N PRO A 60 -12.11 12.73 4.58
CA PRO A 60 -11.51 13.63 3.59
C PRO A 60 -10.06 14.03 3.91
N LEU A 61 -9.67 13.96 5.19
CA LEU A 61 -8.34 14.32 5.68
C LEU A 61 -7.36 13.15 5.69
N LEU A 62 -7.77 11.97 5.20
CA LEU A 62 -6.95 10.77 5.27
C LEU A 62 -5.71 10.94 4.38
N GLN A 63 -4.54 10.76 4.99
CA GLN A 63 -3.25 10.93 4.32
C GLN A 63 -2.34 9.72 4.48
N ASN A 64 -2.52 8.95 5.56
CA ASN A 64 -1.66 7.83 5.91
C ASN A 64 -2.48 6.56 6.03
N VAL A 65 -2.14 5.55 5.23
CA VAL A 65 -2.87 4.29 5.15
C VAL A 65 -1.91 3.13 5.33
N HIS A 66 -2.20 2.26 6.28
CA HIS A 66 -1.49 1.00 6.49
C HIS A 66 -2.50 -0.14 6.53
N LEU A 67 -2.51 -0.98 5.51
CA LEU A 67 -3.46 -2.09 5.42
C LEU A 67 -2.69 -3.41 5.36
N VAL A 68 -3.03 -4.30 6.29
CA VAL A 68 -2.54 -5.68 6.32
C VAL A 68 -3.71 -6.64 6.17
N GLY A 69 -3.68 -7.55 5.18
CA GLY A 69 -4.69 -8.60 4.98
C GLY A 69 -5.88 -8.23 4.10
N PHE A 70 -5.79 -7.14 3.33
CA PHE A 70 -6.89 -6.66 2.48
C PHE A 70 -6.59 -6.85 0.98
N PRO A 71 -7.49 -7.48 0.20
CA PRO A 71 -7.40 -7.44 -1.26
C PRO A 71 -7.85 -6.07 -1.78
N ARG A 72 -7.36 -5.66 -2.97
CA ARG A 72 -7.70 -4.34 -3.55
C ARG A 72 -9.20 -4.07 -3.68
N LYS A 73 -9.97 -5.12 -3.99
CA LYS A 73 -11.44 -4.99 -4.13
C LYS A 73 -12.15 -4.65 -2.82
N SER A 74 -11.47 -4.77 -1.68
CA SER A 74 -12.05 -4.52 -0.36
C SER A 74 -11.77 -3.11 0.17
N PHE A 75 -11.17 -2.21 -0.62
CA PHE A 75 -10.99 -0.82 -0.20
C PHE A 75 -11.34 0.18 -1.31
N GLU A 76 -12.49 0.85 -1.15
CA GLU A 76 -12.88 2.02 -1.93
C GLU A 76 -12.44 3.28 -1.17
N LEU A 77 -11.15 3.63 -1.33
CA LEU A 77 -10.54 4.81 -0.72
C LEU A 77 -10.48 5.96 -1.73
N SER A 78 -10.63 7.20 -1.26
CA SER A 78 -10.21 8.36 -2.03
C SER A 78 -8.68 8.46 -2.04
N TRP A 79 -8.07 8.01 -3.13
CA TRP A 79 -6.61 7.98 -3.29
C TRP A 79 -5.97 9.34 -3.51
N THR A 80 -6.78 10.39 -3.75
CA THR A 80 -6.29 11.72 -4.14
C THR A 80 -5.48 12.40 -3.04
N ASN A 81 -5.76 12.11 -1.77
CA ASN A 81 -5.13 12.78 -0.62
C ASN A 81 -4.11 11.88 0.10
N ILE A 82 -3.97 10.63 -0.31
CA ILE A 82 -3.07 9.67 0.35
C ILE A 82 -1.62 10.03 0.01
N ALA A 83 -0.88 10.46 1.04
CA ALA A 83 0.53 10.80 0.94
C ALA A 83 1.44 9.63 1.34
N ARG A 84 0.99 8.78 2.28
CA ARG A 84 1.76 7.63 2.78
C ARG A 84 0.94 6.35 2.73
N LEU A 85 1.53 5.31 2.15
CA LEU A 85 0.89 4.01 1.99
C LEU A 85 1.80 2.88 2.43
N ARG A 86 1.26 1.93 3.19
CA ARG A 86 1.88 0.63 3.47
C ARG A 86 0.87 -0.48 3.21
N LEU A 87 1.24 -1.44 2.35
CA LEU A 87 0.38 -2.58 1.99
C LEU A 87 1.09 -3.92 2.24
N ASN A 88 0.39 -4.87 2.84
CA ASN A 88 0.88 -6.22 3.16
C ASN A 88 -0.30 -7.22 3.25
N PRO A 89 -0.17 -8.48 2.84
CA PRO A 89 0.36 -8.86 1.54
C PRO A 89 -0.58 -8.37 0.41
N THR A 90 -0.03 -8.03 -0.74
CA THR A 90 -0.81 -7.65 -1.94
C THR A 90 -0.10 -8.13 -3.21
N THR A 91 -0.86 -8.31 -4.29
CA THR A 91 -0.30 -8.71 -5.59
C THR A 91 0.36 -7.52 -6.30
N ILE A 92 1.20 -7.80 -7.30
CA ILE A 92 1.85 -6.77 -8.12
C ILE A 92 0.79 -5.88 -8.81
N GLN A 93 -0.23 -6.48 -9.42
CA GLN A 93 -1.28 -5.74 -10.12
C GLN A 93 -2.06 -4.81 -9.18
N GLN A 94 -2.33 -5.26 -7.95
CA GLN A 94 -3.02 -4.43 -6.96
C GLN A 94 -2.20 -3.19 -6.62
N ARG A 95 -0.89 -3.35 -6.41
CA ARG A 95 0.02 -2.24 -6.08
C ARG A 95 0.16 -1.25 -7.23
N LEU A 96 0.38 -1.76 -8.45
CA LEU A 96 0.42 -0.95 -9.66
C LEU A 96 -0.87 -0.17 -9.85
N GLY A 97 -2.01 -0.81 -9.63
CA GLY A 97 -3.31 -0.17 -9.74
C GLY A 97 -3.61 0.85 -8.64
N VAL A 98 -2.96 0.78 -7.48
CA VAL A 98 -3.01 1.84 -6.47
C VAL A 98 -2.09 3.00 -6.86
N LEU A 99 -0.87 2.70 -7.31
CA LEU A 99 0.08 3.72 -7.77
C LEU A 99 -0.44 4.54 -8.96
N SER A 100 -1.23 3.93 -9.85
CA SER A 100 -1.80 4.63 -11.01
C SER A 100 -2.87 5.67 -10.63
N ILE A 101 -3.50 5.53 -9.46
CA ILE A 101 -4.59 6.43 -9.01
C ILE A 101 -4.17 7.32 -7.83
N ALA A 102 -3.19 6.91 -7.03
CA ALA A 102 -2.69 7.65 -5.87
C ALA A 102 -1.63 8.69 -6.26
N GLN A 103 -2.05 9.72 -7.00
CA GLN A 103 -1.13 10.70 -7.58
C GLN A 103 -0.43 11.59 -6.54
N SER A 104 -0.99 11.77 -5.35
CA SER A 104 -0.36 12.53 -4.24
C SER A 104 0.59 11.69 -3.38
N LEU A 105 0.81 10.42 -3.72
CA LEU A 105 1.61 9.51 -2.92
C LEU A 105 3.09 9.92 -2.96
N THR A 106 3.67 10.18 -1.80
CA THR A 106 5.09 10.54 -1.65
C THR A 106 5.90 9.44 -0.96
N TYR A 107 5.25 8.57 -0.20
CA TYR A 107 5.88 7.50 0.57
C TYR A 107 5.12 6.19 0.41
N CYS A 108 5.80 5.13 -0.02
CA CYS A 108 5.19 3.83 -0.23
C CYS A 108 6.05 2.69 0.29
N ILE A 109 5.45 1.79 1.07
CA ILE A 109 6.04 0.53 1.49
C ILE A 109 5.17 -0.62 0.99
N PHE A 110 5.80 -1.57 0.31
CA PHE A 110 5.17 -2.78 -0.17
C PHE A 110 5.79 -4.01 0.46
N GLU A 111 5.01 -4.78 1.21
CA GLU A 111 5.49 -5.95 1.95
C GLU A 111 4.79 -7.23 1.48
N ASN A 112 5.49 -8.36 1.53
CA ASN A 112 4.97 -9.69 1.17
C ASN A 112 4.27 -9.69 -0.20
N ILE A 113 5.04 -9.54 -1.27
CA ILE A 113 4.48 -9.61 -2.62
C ILE A 113 3.97 -11.04 -2.86
N MET A 114 2.70 -11.16 -3.22
CA MET A 114 2.11 -12.42 -3.68
C MET A 114 2.07 -12.44 -5.22
N ARG A 115 2.36 -13.58 -5.83
CA ARG A 115 1.96 -13.90 -7.22
C ARG A 115 0.84 -14.94 -7.16
N PRO A 116 -0.19 -14.90 -8.03
CA PRO A 116 -0.06 -14.76 -9.48
C PRO A 116 -1.22 -13.98 -10.16
N ASP A 117 -0.92 -12.80 -10.73
CA ASP A 117 -1.87 -12.09 -11.62
C ASP A 117 -1.23 -11.88 -12.99
N VAL A 118 -2.05 -11.90 -14.06
CA VAL A 118 -1.60 -11.49 -15.40
C VAL A 118 -1.38 -9.99 -15.37
N LEU A 119 -0.15 -9.57 -15.67
CA LEU A 119 0.19 -8.16 -15.65
C LEU A 119 -0.29 -7.46 -16.90
N ASP A 120 -0.85 -6.27 -16.68
CA ASP A 120 -1.02 -5.30 -17.73
C ASP A 120 0.37 -4.72 -18.07
N PRO A 121 0.84 -4.78 -19.33
CA PRO A 121 2.13 -4.25 -19.73
C PRO A 121 2.18 -2.71 -19.69
N THR A 122 1.07 -2.04 -19.39
CA THR A 122 1.00 -0.57 -19.36
C THR A 122 1.90 0.00 -18.26
N PRO A 123 2.82 0.93 -18.60
CA PRO A 123 3.66 1.58 -17.60
C PRO A 123 2.83 2.36 -16.58
N VAL A 124 3.16 2.20 -15.30
CA VAL A 124 2.53 2.95 -14.20
C VAL A 124 3.47 4.03 -13.74
N ILE A 125 3.01 5.28 -13.82
CA ILE A 125 3.77 6.45 -13.40
C ILE A 125 3.31 6.85 -11.99
N ALA A 126 4.26 6.89 -11.05
CA ALA A 126 4.07 7.43 -9.71
C ALA A 126 4.88 8.74 -9.59
N PRO A 127 4.33 9.87 -10.09
CA PRO A 127 5.11 11.07 -10.39
C PRO A 127 5.63 11.78 -9.15
N ASN A 128 4.94 11.68 -8.02
CA ASN A 128 5.28 12.37 -6.78
C ASN A 128 5.94 11.46 -5.73
N LEU A 129 6.15 10.18 -6.07
CA LEU A 129 6.72 9.22 -5.13
C LEU A 129 8.18 9.57 -4.86
N GLN A 130 8.51 9.84 -3.60
CA GLN A 130 9.87 10.22 -3.17
C GLN A 130 10.57 9.06 -2.47
N TYR A 131 9.80 8.22 -1.76
CA TYR A 131 10.30 7.07 -1.03
C TYR A 131 9.54 5.81 -1.45
N LEU A 132 10.27 4.80 -1.92
CA LEU A 132 9.75 3.49 -2.26
C LEU A 132 10.56 2.41 -1.55
N GLU A 133 9.87 1.60 -0.75
CA GLU A 133 10.45 0.42 -0.12
C GLU A 133 9.67 -0.82 -0.55
N ILE A 134 10.40 -1.82 -1.05
CA ILE A 134 9.85 -3.10 -1.48
C ILE A 134 10.48 -4.18 -0.62
N ILE A 135 9.65 -4.88 0.13
CA ILE A 135 10.01 -5.97 1.04
C ILE A 135 9.34 -7.25 0.55
N SER A 136 10.13 -8.14 -0.02
CA SER A 136 9.70 -9.46 -0.48
C SER A 136 10.35 -10.53 0.38
N PHE A 137 9.58 -11.06 1.33
CA PHE A 137 9.95 -12.25 2.10
C PHE A 137 9.66 -13.56 1.36
N THR A 138 9.02 -13.47 0.19
CA THR A 138 8.77 -14.60 -0.70
C THR A 138 9.81 -14.62 -1.82
N HIS A 139 10.13 -15.80 -2.35
CA HIS A 139 10.93 -15.97 -3.57
C HIS A 139 10.22 -15.47 -4.84
N THR A 140 9.23 -14.58 -4.70
CA THR A 140 8.48 -14.01 -5.80
C THR A 140 9.36 -13.02 -6.56
N PRO A 141 9.56 -13.21 -7.87
CA PRO A 141 10.32 -12.26 -8.67
C PRO A 141 9.63 -10.89 -8.69
N ILE A 142 10.38 -9.85 -8.35
CA ILE A 142 9.89 -8.47 -8.38
C ILE A 142 10.25 -7.74 -9.69
N SER A 143 10.95 -8.41 -10.62
CA SER A 143 11.41 -7.83 -11.89
C SER A 143 10.27 -7.15 -12.65
N GLU A 144 9.15 -7.83 -12.79
CA GLU A 144 7.95 -7.33 -13.45
C GLU A 144 7.38 -6.04 -12.83
N LEU A 145 7.42 -5.92 -11.50
CA LEU A 145 7.02 -4.68 -10.81
C LEU A 145 7.97 -3.54 -11.19
N LEU A 146 9.28 -3.80 -11.24
CA LEU A 146 10.28 -2.79 -11.62
C LEU A 146 10.20 -2.44 -13.11
N ASP A 147 9.86 -3.40 -13.97
CA ASP A 147 9.75 -3.22 -15.42
C ASP A 147 8.48 -2.46 -15.83
N THR A 148 7.45 -2.43 -15.00
CA THR A 148 6.22 -1.67 -15.26
C THR A 148 6.21 -0.29 -14.61
N LEU A 149 7.01 -0.08 -13.57
CA LEU A 149 6.98 1.13 -12.77
C LEU A 149 7.85 2.26 -13.36
N LEU A 150 7.37 3.50 -13.25
CA LEU A 150 8.10 4.73 -13.54
C LEU A 150 7.97 5.69 -12.34
N VAL A 151 9.11 6.09 -11.78
CA VAL A 151 9.17 6.83 -10.51
C VAL A 151 10.11 8.04 -10.59
N PRO A 152 9.75 9.07 -11.38
CA PRO A 152 10.66 10.15 -11.73
C PRO A 152 11.13 11.00 -10.54
N SER A 153 10.33 11.10 -9.48
CA SER A 153 10.65 11.90 -8.28
C SER A 153 11.30 11.09 -7.15
N THR A 154 11.58 9.81 -7.34
CA THR A 154 12.10 8.97 -6.24
C THR A 154 13.51 9.41 -5.85
N LEU A 155 13.67 9.69 -4.56
CA LEU A 155 14.92 10.04 -3.91
C LEU A 155 15.49 8.84 -3.16
N ASP A 156 14.63 8.04 -2.53
CA ASP A 156 15.00 6.92 -1.70
C ASP A 156 14.33 5.64 -2.22
N LEU A 157 15.15 4.67 -2.60
CA LEU A 157 14.70 3.36 -3.05
C LEU A 157 15.34 2.27 -2.17
N SER A 158 14.50 1.46 -1.54
CA SER A 158 14.92 0.34 -0.70
C SER A 158 14.35 -0.98 -1.23
N LEU A 159 15.22 -1.97 -1.44
CA LEU A 159 14.85 -3.30 -1.91
C LEU A 159 15.36 -4.34 -0.93
N HIS A 160 14.43 -4.99 -0.25
CA HIS A 160 14.65 -6.10 0.67
C HIS A 160 14.06 -7.34 0.02
N VAL A 161 14.90 -8.17 -0.60
CA VAL A 161 14.45 -9.33 -1.37
C VAL A 161 15.17 -10.55 -0.85
N ILE A 162 14.40 -11.51 -0.33
CA ILE A 162 14.90 -12.82 0.09
C ILE A 162 14.97 -13.74 -1.13
N GLY A 163 16.13 -14.38 -1.34
CA GLY A 163 16.35 -15.37 -2.40
C GLY A 163 17.53 -15.11 -3.33
N ASP A 164 17.76 -16.06 -4.24
CA ASP A 164 19.06 -16.24 -4.90
C ASP A 164 19.40 -15.24 -6.01
N THR A 165 18.43 -14.47 -6.54
CA THR A 165 18.72 -13.51 -7.62
C THR A 165 17.99 -12.18 -7.48
N PHE A 166 18.77 -11.12 -7.25
CA PHE A 166 18.29 -9.75 -7.35
C PHE A 166 18.02 -9.40 -8.83
N PRO A 167 16.92 -8.71 -9.16
CA PRO A 167 16.57 -8.39 -10.55
C PRO A 167 17.39 -7.20 -11.09
N HIS A 168 18.69 -7.44 -11.30
CA HIS A 168 19.67 -6.42 -11.70
C HIS A 168 19.24 -5.62 -12.94
N TRP A 169 18.79 -6.32 -13.98
CA TRP A 169 18.41 -5.69 -15.24
C TRP A 169 17.15 -4.82 -15.12
N SER A 170 16.10 -5.33 -14.47
CA SER A 170 14.87 -4.57 -14.25
C SER A 170 15.11 -3.36 -13.34
N PHE A 171 16.01 -3.48 -12.36
CA PHE A 171 16.44 -2.35 -11.53
C PHE A 171 17.17 -1.26 -12.33
N ILE A 172 18.15 -1.63 -13.15
CA ILE A 172 18.86 -0.68 -14.02
C ILE A 172 17.88 -0.02 -14.99
N SER A 173 17.00 -0.82 -15.60
CA SER A 173 15.93 -0.36 -16.49
C SER A 173 15.00 0.64 -15.80
N LEU A 174 14.60 0.39 -14.55
CA LEU A 174 13.80 1.32 -13.75
C LEU A 174 14.48 2.68 -13.59
N ILE A 175 15.76 2.69 -13.20
CA ILE A 175 16.52 3.94 -13.00
C ILE A 175 16.61 4.73 -14.31
N ILE A 176 17.01 4.06 -15.39
CA ILE A 176 17.19 4.70 -16.70
C ILE A 176 15.86 5.29 -17.19
N ARG A 177 14.78 4.50 -17.15
CA ARG A 177 13.47 4.94 -17.66
C ARG A 177 12.81 5.98 -16.77
N SER A 178 13.02 5.92 -15.45
CA SER A 178 12.46 6.90 -14.53
C SER A 178 13.23 8.22 -14.53
N SER A 179 14.49 8.23 -14.98
CA SER A 179 15.36 9.42 -14.88
C SER A 179 15.40 10.02 -13.46
N CYS A 180 15.29 9.17 -12.44
CA CYS A 180 15.17 9.60 -11.05
C CYS A 180 16.53 10.00 -10.45
N THR A 181 16.51 11.00 -9.58
CA THR A 181 17.72 11.49 -8.88
C THR A 181 17.87 10.79 -7.53
N LEU A 182 18.15 9.49 -7.55
CA LEU A 182 18.32 8.70 -6.34
C LEU A 182 19.43 9.27 -5.45
N ARG A 183 19.09 9.58 -4.20
CA ARG A 183 20.01 10.02 -3.14
C ARG A 183 20.41 8.85 -2.25
N ARG A 184 19.51 7.90 -2.03
CA ARG A 184 19.76 6.71 -1.22
C ARG A 184 19.27 5.45 -1.92
N LEU A 185 20.16 4.47 -1.98
CA LEU A 185 19.85 3.11 -2.39
C LEU A 185 20.23 2.17 -1.25
N VAL A 186 19.26 1.41 -0.74
CA VAL A 186 19.50 0.36 0.25
C VAL A 186 19.14 -0.98 -0.37
N ARG A 187 20.11 -1.90 -0.37
CA ARG A 187 19.90 -3.30 -0.71
C ARG A 187 20.17 -4.12 0.55
N ILE A 188 19.18 -4.90 0.97
CA ILE A 188 19.37 -5.88 2.04
C ILE A 188 19.14 -7.26 1.43
N LEU A 189 20.18 -8.09 1.52
CA LEU A 189 20.15 -9.51 1.18
C LEU A 189 20.17 -10.26 2.51
N GLU A 190 19.16 -11.09 2.72
CA GLU A 190 19.08 -12.05 3.82
C GLU A 190 19.05 -13.47 3.25
#